data_AF-A0A0C2DD34-F1
#
_entry.id   AF-A0A0C2DD34-F1
#
_cell.length_a   1.000
_cell.length_b   1.000
_cell.length_c   1.000
_cell.angle_alpha   90.00
_cell.angle_beta   90.00
_cell.angle_gamma   90.00
#
_symmetry.space_group_name_H-M   'P 1'
#
loop_
_entity.id
_entity.type
_entity.pdbx_description
1 polymer ?
#
loop_
_entity_poly.entity_id
_entity_poly.type
_entity_poly.pdbx_seq_one_letter_code
_entity_poly.pdbx_strand_id
1 'polypeptide(L)'
;MLHLKRTSKLILSSFLLCALLPACDKKEEKKDDKAEEKSEADKELEERLAAKKAERAAEEKAVADKAAAIKALATLPEELPKDIETACAGVATAQDEFMQKHYDGEGLTRWNEAKEMQLGMVKTGCVKAGSIEIAACQIVAMGAAPADYKKDLPDILGACIETYGAGAGDAAAPPAQ
;
A
#
# COMPACT_ATOMS: atom_id res chain seq x y z
N MET A 1 -22.06 -27.56 18.17
CA MET A 1 -21.35 -27.55 19.47
C MET A 1 -19.94 -27.05 19.18
N LEU A 2 -19.39 -25.93 19.65
CA LEU A 2 -19.69 -24.98 20.72
C LEU A 2 -19.31 -23.56 20.23
N HIS A 3 -20.15 -22.58 20.58
CA HIS A 3 -19.83 -21.15 20.60
C HIS A 3 -18.91 -20.83 21.80
N LEU A 4 -18.02 -19.84 21.69
CA LEU A 4 -17.58 -18.98 22.81
C LEU A 4 -16.88 -17.73 22.25
N LYS A 5 -17.59 -16.61 22.03
CA LYS A 5 -17.94 -15.49 22.93
C LYS A 5 -16.82 -14.46 23.17
N ARG A 6 -17.07 -13.30 22.56
CA ARG A 6 -16.64 -11.92 22.83
C ARG A 6 -16.86 -11.55 24.30
N THR A 7 -15.87 -10.95 24.98
CA THR A 7 -16.09 -10.17 26.22
C THR A 7 -15.17 -8.96 26.29
N SER A 8 -15.79 -7.79 26.15
CA SER A 8 -15.34 -6.48 26.58
C SER A 8 -15.87 -6.22 27.99
N LYS A 9 -15.02 -5.71 28.91
CA LYS A 9 -15.34 -5.00 30.18
C LYS A 9 -14.02 -4.59 30.85
N LEU A 10 -13.71 -3.29 30.92
CA LEU A 10 -13.99 -2.39 32.06
C LEU A 10 -13.31 -2.83 33.36
N ILE A 11 -12.17 -2.22 33.68
CA ILE A 11 -11.79 -1.89 35.07
C ILE A 11 -11.27 -0.44 35.09
N LEU A 12 -12.19 0.45 35.48
CA LEU A 12 -11.92 1.71 36.16
C LEU A 12 -11.29 1.39 37.53
N SER A 13 -10.21 2.06 37.93
CA SER A 13 -9.99 2.36 39.36
C SER A 13 -9.14 3.62 39.53
N SER A 14 -9.80 4.66 40.03
CA SER A 14 -9.23 5.87 40.63
C SER A 14 -8.41 5.56 41.89
N PHE A 15 -7.54 6.50 42.27
CA PHE A 15 -7.18 7.01 43.62
C PHE A 15 -5.72 7.52 43.53
N LEU A 16 -5.46 8.79 43.23
CA LEU A 16 -5.52 9.94 44.15
C LEU A 16 -4.75 9.69 45.46
N LEU A 17 -3.47 10.07 45.50
CA LEU A 17 -2.77 10.41 46.74
C LEU A 17 -1.82 11.59 46.47
N CYS A 18 -2.33 12.79 46.75
CA CYS A 18 -1.53 14.00 46.96
C CYS A 18 -1.18 14.12 48.45
N ALA A 19 -0.10 14.87 48.67
CA ALA A 19 0.38 15.47 49.92
C ALA A 19 1.30 14.62 50.80
N LEU A 20 2.60 14.97 50.77
CA LEU A 20 3.35 15.46 51.94
C LEU A 20 4.72 16.02 51.48
N LEU A 21 4.82 17.35 51.41
CA LEU A 21 6.03 18.16 51.63
C LEU A 21 5.81 18.86 52.99
N PRO A 22 6.83 19.23 53.81
CA PRO A 22 7.96 20.09 53.37
C PRO A 22 9.30 19.96 54.15
N ALA A 23 10.43 20.26 53.49
CA ALA A 23 11.59 20.96 54.07
C ALA A 23 12.70 21.06 53.01
N CYS A 24 12.70 22.14 52.22
CA CYS A 24 13.94 22.63 51.65
C CYS A 24 13.95 24.14 51.77
N ASP A 25 15.01 24.58 52.42
CA ASP A 25 15.32 25.91 52.88
C ASP A 25 15.30 26.94 51.75
N LYS A 26 14.79 28.13 52.08
CA LYS A 26 14.72 29.29 51.22
C LYS A 26 16.11 29.92 51.14
N LYS A 27 16.78 29.82 49.99
CA LYS A 27 17.89 30.71 49.64
C LYS A 27 17.64 31.33 48.27
N GLU A 28 17.37 32.63 48.30
CA GLU A 28 17.26 33.49 47.12
C GLU A 28 18.64 33.74 46.48
N GLU A 29 18.56 34.20 45.22
CA GLU A 29 19.60 34.81 44.37
C GLU A 29 20.59 33.89 43.63
N LYS A 30 20.27 33.59 42.37
CA LYS A 30 20.79 34.38 41.24
C LYS A 30 20.10 34.00 39.93
N LYS A 31 19.54 35.02 39.29
CA LYS A 31 19.21 35.01 37.86
C LYS A 31 20.54 35.07 37.10
N ASP A 32 21.08 33.91 36.75
CA ASP A 32 22.04 33.80 35.67
C ASP A 32 21.24 33.37 34.45
N ASP A 33 20.93 34.33 33.59
CA ASP A 33 20.64 34.11 32.16
C ASP A 33 21.92 33.51 31.53
N LYS A 34 22.23 32.26 31.89
CA LYS A 34 23.24 31.47 31.20
C LYS A 34 22.54 30.94 29.97
N ALA A 35 22.80 31.57 28.83
CA ALA A 35 22.55 30.95 27.55
C ALA A 35 23.12 29.53 27.63
N GLU A 36 22.25 28.51 27.71
CA GLU A 36 22.64 27.12 27.54
C GLU A 36 23.14 27.01 26.11
N GLU A 37 24.45 27.22 25.95
CA GLU A 37 25.17 26.83 24.78
C GLU A 37 24.92 25.33 24.63
N LYS A 38 24.07 24.96 23.66
CA LYS A 38 23.79 23.56 23.33
C LYS A 38 25.13 22.83 23.29
N SER A 39 25.25 21.78 24.07
CA SER A 39 26.48 21.00 24.06
C SER A 39 26.72 20.49 22.64
N GLU A 40 27.98 20.25 22.27
CA GLU A 40 28.29 19.66 20.96
C GLU A 40 27.52 18.33 20.76
N ALA A 41 27.22 17.60 21.84
CA ALA A 41 26.36 16.42 21.81
C ALA A 41 24.89 16.72 21.48
N ASP A 42 24.34 17.85 21.95
CA ASP A 42 22.98 18.28 21.62
C ASP A 42 22.88 18.76 20.18
N LYS A 43 23.91 19.47 19.68
CA LYS A 43 23.99 19.88 18.27
C LYS A 43 24.09 18.66 17.35
N GLU A 44 24.94 17.69 17.67
CA GLU A 44 25.06 16.43 16.91
C GLU A 44 23.75 15.64 16.90
N LEU A 45 23.05 15.56 18.04
CA LEU A 45 21.77 14.89 18.14
C LEU A 45 20.69 15.59 17.31
N GLU A 46 20.64 16.92 17.33
CA GLU A 46 19.72 17.70 16.51
C GLU A 46 19.99 17.56 15.01
N GLU A 47 21.26 17.58 14.59
CA GLU A 47 21.65 17.34 13.19
C GLU A 47 21.25 15.94 12.72
N ARG A 48 21.47 14.91 13.56
CA ARG A 48 21.06 13.52 13.26
C ARG A 48 19.54 13.38 13.18
N LEU A 49 18.79 14.07 14.04
CA LEU A 49 17.33 14.05 13.99
C LEU A 49 16.79 14.80 12.78
N ALA A 50 17.40 15.93 12.40
CA ALA A 50 17.06 16.68 11.20
C ALA A 50 17.34 15.84 9.94
N ALA A 51 18.51 15.19 9.86
CA ALA A 51 18.86 14.29 8.76
C ALA A 51 17.87 13.13 8.64
N LYS A 52 17.53 12.47 9.76
CA LYS A 52 16.54 11.37 9.77
C LYS A 52 15.11 11.81 9.40
N LYS A 53 14.73 13.05 9.72
CA LYS A 53 13.43 13.59 9.30
C LYS A 53 13.42 13.91 7.82
N ALA A 54 14.50 14.48 7.29
CA ALA A 54 14.65 14.75 5.87
C ALA A 54 14.66 13.45 5.04
N GLU A 55 15.38 12.42 5.50
CA GLU A 55 15.39 11.09 4.88
C GLU A 55 13.98 10.48 4.84
N ARG A 56 13.28 10.45 5.98
CA ARG A 56 11.89 9.96 6.03
C ARG A 56 10.94 10.73 5.13
N ALA A 57 11.02 12.07 5.11
CA ALA A 57 10.19 12.88 4.23
C ALA A 57 10.49 12.61 2.74
N ALA A 58 11.75 12.36 2.39
CA ALA A 58 12.14 11.98 1.03
C ALA A 58 11.62 10.59 0.65
N GLU A 59 11.71 9.61 1.56
CA GLU A 59 11.15 8.26 1.37
C GLU A 59 9.62 8.29 1.22
N GLU A 60 8.93 8.98 2.12
CA GLU A 60 7.46 9.14 2.07
C GLU A 60 7.03 9.80 0.76
N LYS A 61 7.74 10.85 0.33
CA LYS A 61 7.49 11.48 -0.96
C LYS A 61 7.75 10.53 -2.11
N ALA A 62 8.85 9.77 -2.11
CA ALA A 62 9.14 8.80 -3.16
C ALA A 62 8.06 7.71 -3.26
N VAL A 63 7.55 7.23 -2.12
CA VAL A 63 6.44 6.27 -2.08
C VAL A 63 5.15 6.90 -2.62
N ALA A 64 4.82 8.13 -2.23
CA ALA A 64 3.64 8.83 -2.72
C ALA A 64 3.71 9.12 -4.22
N ASP A 65 4.86 9.59 -4.71
CA ASP A 65 5.10 9.86 -6.13
C ASP A 65 5.00 8.56 -6.95
N LYS A 66 5.53 7.45 -6.45
CA LYS A 66 5.40 6.13 -7.08
C LYS A 66 3.95 5.66 -7.11
N ALA A 67 3.21 5.78 -6.01
CA ALA A 67 1.80 5.40 -5.96
C ALA A 67 0.96 6.23 -6.94
N ALA A 68 1.23 7.54 -7.05
CA ALA A 68 0.59 8.41 -8.03
C ALA A 68 0.92 8.01 -9.48
N ALA A 69 2.19 7.67 -9.75
CA ALA A 69 2.62 7.18 -11.06
C ALA A 69 1.96 5.85 -11.44
N ILE A 70 1.86 4.91 -10.50
CA ILE A 70 1.13 3.65 -10.70
C ILE A 70 -0.35 3.91 -10.98
N LYS A 71 -0.98 4.81 -10.22
CA LYS A 71 -2.37 5.19 -10.46
C LYS A 71 -2.59 5.81 -11.84
N ALA A 72 -1.63 6.57 -12.35
CA ALA A 72 -1.69 7.14 -13.69
C ALA A 72 -1.66 6.09 -14.82
N LEU A 73 -1.20 4.85 -14.54
CA LEU A 73 -1.29 3.74 -15.50
C LEU A 73 -2.72 3.21 -15.67
N ALA A 74 -3.62 3.50 -14.73
CA ALA A 74 -4.99 2.98 -14.69
C ALA A 74 -5.92 3.66 -15.71
N THR A 75 -5.66 3.44 -16.99
CA THR A 75 -6.39 4.03 -18.12
C THR A 75 -7.13 2.97 -18.90
N LEU A 76 -8.24 3.35 -19.54
CA LEU A 76 -8.97 2.46 -20.44
C LEU A 76 -8.46 2.62 -21.88
N PRO A 77 -8.43 1.54 -22.67
CA PRO A 77 -8.23 1.64 -24.11
C PRO A 77 -9.44 2.33 -24.77
N GLU A 78 -9.25 2.83 -25.99
CA GLU A 78 -10.32 3.48 -26.77
C GLU A 78 -11.47 2.50 -27.07
N GLU A 79 -11.15 1.24 -27.32
CA GLU A 79 -12.12 0.16 -27.52
C GLU A 79 -12.02 -0.87 -26.39
N LEU A 80 -13.15 -1.13 -25.74
CA LEU A 80 -13.26 -2.18 -24.72
C LEU A 80 -13.44 -3.57 -25.38
N PRO A 81 -12.92 -4.64 -24.74
CA PRO A 81 -13.21 -6.00 -25.17
C PRO A 81 -14.71 -6.30 -25.20
N LYS A 82 -15.13 -7.17 -26.11
CA LYS A 82 -16.55 -7.48 -26.35
C LYS A 82 -17.21 -8.28 -25.23
N ASP A 83 -16.43 -9.11 -24.54
CA ASP A 83 -16.90 -10.03 -23.52
C ASP A 83 -15.82 -10.25 -22.46
N ILE A 84 -16.26 -10.73 -21.29
CA ILE A 84 -15.40 -10.88 -20.11
C ILE A 84 -14.37 -12.00 -20.32
N GLU A 85 -14.70 -13.06 -21.06
CA GLU A 85 -13.79 -14.16 -21.37
C GLU A 85 -12.60 -13.69 -22.22
N THR A 86 -12.87 -12.87 -23.23
CA THR A 86 -11.86 -12.25 -24.09
C THR A 86 -11.03 -11.24 -23.31
N ALA A 87 -11.67 -10.39 -22.50
CA ALA A 87 -10.98 -9.43 -21.64
C ALA A 87 -10.00 -10.15 -20.69
N CYS A 88 -10.47 -11.19 -19.99
CA CYS A 88 -9.68 -11.92 -19.01
C CYS A 88 -8.62 -12.83 -19.64
N ALA A 89 -8.84 -13.32 -20.86
CA ALA A 89 -7.77 -13.95 -21.64
C ALA A 89 -6.67 -12.93 -21.97
N GLY A 90 -7.08 -11.71 -22.36
CA GLY A 90 -6.15 -10.59 -22.59
C GLY A 90 -5.34 -10.23 -21.34
N VAL A 91 -5.96 -10.21 -20.15
CA VAL A 91 -5.24 -9.98 -18.88
C VAL A 91 -4.17 -11.05 -18.65
N ALA A 92 -4.48 -12.32 -18.86
CA ALA A 92 -3.50 -13.40 -18.72
C ALA A 92 -2.34 -13.24 -19.73
N THR A 93 -2.63 -12.94 -20.99
CA THR A 93 -1.60 -12.67 -22.00
C THR A 93 -0.72 -11.48 -21.61
N ALA A 94 -1.33 -10.36 -21.22
CA ALA A 94 -0.61 -9.16 -20.81
C ALA A 94 0.26 -9.39 -19.57
N GLN A 95 -0.16 -10.27 -18.65
CA GLN A 95 0.67 -10.66 -17.52
C GLN A 95 1.89 -11.49 -17.96
N ASP A 96 1.71 -12.45 -18.87
CA ASP A 96 2.84 -13.21 -19.43
C ASP A 96 3.84 -12.28 -20.13
N GLU A 97 3.35 -11.34 -20.94
CA GLU A 97 4.17 -10.34 -21.62
C GLU A 97 4.91 -9.42 -20.62
N PHE A 98 4.23 -8.96 -19.57
CA PHE A 98 4.86 -8.18 -18.50
C PHE A 98 6.01 -8.96 -17.83
N MET A 99 5.77 -10.22 -17.48
CA MET A 99 6.79 -11.07 -16.86
C MET A 99 7.97 -11.31 -17.81
N GLN A 100 7.71 -11.61 -19.08
CA GLN A 100 8.75 -11.80 -20.09
C GLN A 100 9.56 -10.52 -20.38
N LYS A 101 8.92 -9.35 -20.32
CA LYS A 101 9.56 -8.05 -20.57
C LYS A 101 10.48 -7.61 -19.44
N HIS A 102 10.15 -7.95 -18.19
CA HIS A 102 10.78 -7.36 -17.02
C HIS A 102 11.62 -8.31 -16.16
N TYR A 103 11.51 -9.61 -16.41
CA TYR A 103 12.31 -10.63 -15.73
C TYR A 103 13.25 -11.32 -16.71
N ASP A 104 14.42 -11.70 -16.19
CA ASP A 104 15.47 -12.44 -16.89
C ASP A 104 16.01 -13.56 -15.99
N GLY A 105 16.94 -14.35 -16.54
CA GLY A 105 17.65 -15.41 -15.80
C GLY A 105 16.72 -16.38 -15.07
N GLU A 106 17.05 -16.69 -13.81
CA GLU A 106 16.28 -17.62 -12.98
C GLU A 106 14.83 -17.16 -12.75
N GLY A 107 14.58 -15.85 -12.70
CA GLY A 107 13.24 -15.30 -12.51
C GLY A 107 12.32 -15.64 -13.67
N LEU A 108 12.82 -15.47 -14.90
CA LEU A 108 12.08 -15.81 -16.12
C LEU A 108 11.94 -17.33 -16.29
N THR A 109 12.97 -18.11 -15.95
CA THR A 109 12.90 -19.58 -15.96
C THR A 109 11.77 -20.07 -15.05
N ARG A 110 11.74 -19.59 -13.79
CA ARG A 110 10.71 -19.97 -12.82
C ARG A 110 9.31 -19.53 -13.26
N TRP A 111 9.21 -18.35 -13.89
CA TRP A 111 7.94 -17.91 -14.49
C TRP A 111 7.47 -18.91 -15.56
N ASN A 112 8.33 -19.25 -16.53
CA ASN A 112 7.98 -20.16 -17.62
C ASN A 112 7.58 -21.56 -17.14
N GLU A 113 8.17 -22.05 -16.05
CA GLU A 113 7.79 -23.34 -15.44
C GLU A 113 6.40 -23.30 -14.78
N ALA A 114 6.01 -22.15 -14.23
CA ALA A 114 4.78 -22.01 -13.44
C ALA A 114 3.61 -21.33 -14.19
N LYS A 115 3.88 -20.69 -15.34
CA LYS A 115 2.95 -19.74 -15.94
C LYS A 115 1.61 -20.34 -16.33
N GLU A 116 1.55 -21.57 -16.84
CA GLU A 116 0.28 -22.19 -17.26
C GLU A 116 -0.75 -22.23 -16.11
N MET A 117 -0.31 -22.63 -14.92
CA MET A 117 -1.17 -22.63 -13.72
C MET A 117 -1.51 -21.20 -13.28
N GLN A 118 -0.51 -20.31 -13.23
CA GLN A 118 -0.71 -18.94 -12.75
C GLN A 118 -1.66 -18.14 -13.66
N LEU A 119 -1.45 -18.20 -14.97
CA LEU A 119 -2.28 -17.56 -15.99
C LEU A 119 -3.71 -18.13 -15.98
N GLY A 120 -3.87 -19.43 -15.75
CA GLY A 120 -5.18 -20.04 -15.54
C GLY A 120 -5.91 -19.50 -14.31
N MET A 121 -5.20 -19.30 -13.19
CA MET A 121 -5.77 -18.68 -11.98
C MET A 121 -6.11 -17.21 -12.18
N VAL A 122 -5.24 -16.46 -12.88
CA VAL A 122 -5.46 -15.04 -13.20
C VAL A 122 -6.70 -14.88 -14.06
N LYS A 123 -6.84 -15.67 -15.14
CA LYS A 123 -8.03 -15.66 -15.98
C LYS A 123 -9.29 -15.98 -15.16
N THR A 124 -9.24 -17.04 -14.34
CA THR A 124 -10.39 -17.46 -13.51
C THR A 124 -10.79 -16.38 -12.50
N GLY A 125 -9.82 -15.75 -11.84
CA GLY A 125 -10.04 -14.66 -10.89
C GLY A 125 -10.64 -13.43 -11.57
N CYS A 126 -10.13 -13.08 -12.75
CA CYS A 126 -10.66 -11.99 -13.56
C CYS A 126 -12.12 -12.23 -13.98
N VAL A 127 -12.43 -13.43 -14.49
CA VAL A 127 -13.82 -13.78 -14.88
C VAL A 127 -14.76 -13.69 -13.67
N LYS A 128 -14.30 -14.16 -12.50
CA LYS A 128 -15.07 -14.06 -11.25
C LYS A 128 -15.30 -12.62 -10.80
N ALA A 129 -14.35 -11.72 -11.05
CA ALA A 129 -14.50 -10.30 -10.76
C ALA A 129 -15.53 -9.61 -11.69
N GLY A 130 -15.69 -10.10 -12.92
CA GLY A 130 -16.83 -9.78 -13.79
C GLY A 130 -16.84 -8.35 -14.36
N SER A 131 -15.71 -7.64 -14.37
CA SER A 131 -15.63 -6.27 -14.91
C SER A 131 -14.71 -6.19 -16.13
N ILE A 132 -15.31 -5.87 -17.29
CA ILE A 132 -14.58 -5.65 -18.55
C ILE A 132 -13.69 -4.41 -18.44
N GLU A 133 -14.14 -3.35 -17.76
CA GLU A 133 -13.35 -2.12 -17.59
C GLU A 133 -12.10 -2.38 -16.75
N ILE A 134 -12.22 -3.12 -15.64
CA ILE A 134 -11.05 -3.49 -14.83
C ILE A 134 -10.08 -4.33 -15.66
N ALA A 135 -10.57 -5.34 -16.39
CA ALA A 135 -9.73 -6.20 -17.22
C ALA A 135 -9.02 -5.41 -18.34
N ALA A 136 -9.74 -4.53 -19.04
CA ALA A 136 -9.19 -3.66 -20.07
C ALA A 136 -8.13 -2.71 -19.52
N CYS A 137 -8.39 -2.11 -18.36
CA CYS A 137 -7.42 -1.27 -17.65
C CYS A 137 -6.15 -2.05 -17.30
N GLN A 138 -6.29 -3.27 -16.77
CA GLN A 138 -5.15 -4.10 -16.36
C GLN A 138 -4.24 -4.44 -17.55
N ILE A 139 -4.82 -4.72 -18.72
CA ILE A 139 -4.06 -4.95 -19.97
C ILE A 139 -3.22 -3.71 -20.32
N VAL A 140 -3.84 -2.53 -20.36
CA VAL A 140 -3.15 -1.28 -20.71
C VAL A 140 -2.08 -0.95 -19.68
N ALA A 141 -2.41 -1.06 -18.40
CA ALA A 141 -1.51 -0.71 -17.30
C ALA A 141 -0.24 -1.59 -17.28
N MET A 142 -0.38 -2.90 -17.50
CA MET A 142 0.78 -3.81 -17.62
C MET A 142 1.63 -3.52 -18.86
N GLY A 143 1.01 -3.21 -20.00
CA GLY A 143 1.74 -2.86 -21.22
C GLY A 143 2.56 -1.57 -21.09
N ALA A 144 2.00 -0.59 -20.38
CA ALA A 144 2.60 0.74 -20.18
C ALA A 144 3.60 0.81 -19.01
N ALA A 145 3.60 -0.18 -18.10
CA ALA A 145 4.45 -0.16 -16.92
C ALA A 145 5.96 -0.16 -17.28
N PRO A 146 6.76 0.73 -16.65
CA PRO A 146 8.21 0.71 -16.78
C PRO A 146 8.84 -0.44 -15.99
N ALA A 147 10.08 -0.79 -16.34
CA ALA A 147 10.81 -1.91 -15.71
C ALA A 147 11.02 -1.73 -14.19
N ASP A 148 11.09 -0.50 -13.72
CA ASP A 148 11.22 -0.18 -12.29
C ASP A 148 10.01 -0.64 -11.47
N TYR A 149 8.85 -0.88 -12.12
CA TYR A 149 7.62 -1.31 -11.47
C TYR A 149 7.37 -2.82 -11.54
N LYS A 150 8.37 -3.61 -11.95
CA LYS A 150 8.22 -5.07 -12.07
C LYS A 150 7.79 -5.77 -10.78
N LYS A 151 8.12 -5.21 -9.61
CA LYS A 151 7.75 -5.73 -8.29
C LYS A 151 6.40 -5.21 -7.80
N ASP A 152 5.80 -4.26 -8.50
CA ASP A 152 4.59 -3.54 -8.12
C ASP A 152 3.39 -3.98 -8.96
N LEU A 153 3.50 -5.14 -9.62
CA LEU A 153 2.39 -5.72 -10.38
C LEU A 153 1.07 -5.78 -9.57
N PRO A 154 1.05 -6.17 -8.27
CA PRO A 154 -0.17 -6.10 -7.48
C PRO A 154 -0.75 -4.69 -7.35
N ASP A 155 0.09 -3.67 -7.20
CA ASP A 155 -0.35 -2.27 -7.06
C ASP A 155 -0.85 -1.72 -8.41
N ILE A 156 -0.20 -2.10 -9.52
CA ILE A 156 -0.66 -1.78 -10.88
C ILE A 156 -2.07 -2.33 -11.13
N LEU A 157 -2.29 -3.62 -10.81
CA LEU A 157 -3.59 -4.25 -10.95
C LEU A 157 -4.62 -3.67 -9.97
N GLY A 158 -4.18 -3.35 -8.75
CA GLY A 158 -4.98 -2.72 -7.70
C GLY A 158 -5.48 -1.34 -8.11
N ALA A 159 -4.65 -0.51 -8.75
CA ALA A 159 -5.04 0.81 -9.22
C ALA A 159 -6.22 0.76 -10.21
N CYS A 160 -6.28 -0.25 -11.09
CA CYS A 160 -7.43 -0.47 -11.97
C CYS A 160 -8.70 -0.83 -11.20
N ILE A 161 -8.59 -1.66 -10.15
CA ILE A 161 -9.71 -2.03 -9.30
C ILE A 161 -10.20 -0.82 -8.50
N GLU A 162 -9.31 -0.01 -7.95
CA GLU A 162 -9.67 1.21 -7.22
C GLU A 162 -10.36 2.23 -8.12
N THR A 163 -9.92 2.33 -9.38
CA THR A 163 -10.43 3.33 -10.33
C THR A 163 -11.78 2.90 -10.94
N TYR A 164 -11.94 1.62 -11.28
CA TYR A 164 -13.12 1.12 -12.02
C TYR A 164 -13.98 0.11 -11.24
N GLY A 165 -13.58 -0.29 -10.03
CA GLY A 165 -14.29 -1.30 -9.23
C GLY A 165 -15.47 -0.77 -8.41
N ALA A 166 -15.57 0.54 -8.20
CA ALA A 166 -16.64 1.15 -7.39
C ALA A 166 -18.02 1.19 -8.08
N GLY A 167 -18.17 0.63 -9.30
CA GLY A 167 -19.43 0.62 -10.06
C GLY A 167 -20.02 -0.77 -10.35
N ALA A 168 -19.30 -1.86 -10.06
CA ALA A 168 -19.75 -3.23 -10.39
C ALA A 168 -20.72 -3.83 -9.35
N GLY A 169 -20.96 -3.12 -8.23
CA GLY A 169 -21.77 -3.59 -7.10
C GLY A 169 -23.28 -3.36 -7.20
N ASP A 170 -23.77 -2.56 -8.16
CA ASP A 170 -25.20 -2.27 -8.31
C ASP A 170 -25.91 -3.07 -9.43
N ALA A 171 -25.17 -3.90 -10.18
CA ALA A 171 -25.74 -4.69 -11.29
C ALA A 171 -25.89 -6.20 -10.99
N ALA A 172 -25.53 -6.67 -9.81
CA ALA A 172 -25.68 -8.09 -9.44
C ALA A 172 -26.10 -8.26 -7.97
N ALA A 173 -27.35 -7.92 -7.67
CA ALA A 173 -28.04 -8.52 -6.54
C ALA A 173 -28.10 -10.05 -6.75
N PRO A 174 -27.65 -10.88 -5.79
CA PRO A 174 -27.75 -12.34 -5.91
C PRO A 174 -29.23 -12.77 -5.89
N PRO A 175 -29.65 -13.80 -6.66
CA PRO A 175 -30.97 -14.39 -6.45
C PRO A 175 -31.03 -14.94 -5.03
N ALA A 176 -32.04 -14.52 -4.29
CA ALA A 176 -32.36 -15.05 -2.97
C ALA A 176 -32.47 -16.58 -3.05
N GLN A 177 -31.73 -17.28 -2.17
CA GLN A 177 -31.99 -18.66 -1.79
C GLN A 177 -32.37 -18.69 -0.32
#